data_AF-A0A9W6M2C3-F1
#
_entry.id   AF-A0A9W6M2C3-F1
#
_cell.length_a   1.000
_cell.length_b   1.000
_cell.length_c   1.000
_cell.angle_alpha   90.00
_cell.angle_beta   90.00
_cell.angle_gamma   90.00
#
_symmetry.space_group_name_H-M   'P 1'
#
loop_
_entity.id
_entity.type
_entity.pdbx_description
1 polymer ?
#
loop_
_entity_poly.entity_id
_entity_poly.type
_entity_poly.pdbx_seq_one_letter_code
_entity_poly.pdbx_strand_id
1 'polypeptide(L)'
;MLILARLITAFLVLAVASVVSNPDDRPRGTLGSWTSTVDEGAVNVAAEMHLGAQQSRQQSFASPSDRTDPIKRTPAPRDCGPLNRCDDFTVSLLPQATIADVASFAPAPAELVSEPAGLGVVGLPTNFIVTATEHTATGTLFDLPVTVRFSSEGVTIAPGDGSRISSGGGGRSWGELGASQFAPTDTSHTYTERGTYSASAVVHYRAEVDFGRGWRPVPGTLDVATGPHMVRVLEARGTLVERTCDEAPRGPGC
;
A
#
# COMPACT_ATOMS: atom_id res chain seq x y z
N MET A 1 -32.89 -32.72 -32.60
CA MET A 1 -33.24 -34.02 -31.99
C MET A 1 -32.70 -34.00 -30.55
N LEU A 2 -33.62 -33.91 -29.56
CA LEU A 2 -33.51 -34.03 -28.07
C LEU A 2 -32.40 -33.24 -27.31
N ILE A 3 -32.63 -32.18 -26.49
CA ILE A 3 -33.35 -31.96 -25.19
C ILE A 3 -32.69 -32.74 -24.00
N LEU A 4 -32.15 -32.15 -22.92
CA LEU A 4 -32.70 -31.60 -21.64
C LEU A 4 -31.49 -31.17 -20.74
N ALA A 5 -31.52 -30.35 -19.68
CA ALA A 5 -32.47 -29.42 -19.06
C ALA A 5 -31.80 -28.58 -17.94
N ARG A 6 -32.38 -27.39 -17.79
CA ARG A 6 -32.36 -26.32 -16.77
C ARG A 6 -31.95 -26.63 -15.31
N LEU A 7 -31.39 -25.61 -14.65
CA LEU A 7 -31.88 -25.13 -13.35
C LEU A 7 -31.73 -23.61 -13.21
N ILE A 8 -32.83 -22.97 -12.79
CA ILE A 8 -33.06 -21.54 -12.55
C ILE A 8 -33.52 -21.42 -11.10
N THR A 9 -32.95 -20.50 -10.31
CA THR A 9 -33.57 -19.94 -9.08
C THR A 9 -32.81 -18.64 -8.75
N ALA A 10 -33.30 -17.44 -9.06
CA ALA A 10 -34.41 -16.64 -8.50
C ALA A 10 -34.05 -15.86 -7.21
N PHE A 11 -34.22 -14.54 -7.34
CA PHE A 11 -33.97 -13.41 -6.42
C PHE A 11 -34.69 -13.48 -5.06
N LEU A 12 -34.12 -12.82 -4.03
CA LEU A 12 -34.88 -11.87 -3.19
C LEU A 12 -33.96 -10.89 -2.44
N VAL A 13 -34.16 -9.59 -2.69
CA VAL A 13 -33.73 -8.46 -1.85
C VAL A 13 -34.93 -8.09 -0.96
N LEU A 14 -34.74 -7.91 0.34
CA LEU A 14 -35.69 -7.15 1.16
C LEU A 14 -34.97 -6.41 2.29
N ALA A 15 -35.25 -5.11 2.37
CA ALA A 15 -34.79 -4.16 3.37
C ALA A 15 -35.72 -4.12 4.62
N VAL A 16 -35.43 -3.14 5.48
CA VAL A 16 -36.27 -2.56 6.57
C VAL A 16 -36.10 -3.31 7.92
N ALA A 17 -35.95 -2.69 9.10
CA ALA A 17 -36.31 -1.36 9.60
C ALA A 17 -35.36 -0.88 10.72
N SER A 18 -35.14 0.42 10.78
CA SER A 18 -34.66 1.12 11.98
C SER A 18 -35.78 1.14 13.04
N VAL A 19 -35.49 0.76 14.28
CA VAL A 19 -36.36 1.04 15.43
C VAL A 19 -35.71 2.08 16.33
N VAL A 20 -36.45 3.18 16.48
CA VAL A 20 -36.24 4.32 17.37
C VAL A 20 -36.36 3.87 18.84
N SER A 21 -35.44 4.37 19.64
CA SER A 21 -35.32 4.18 21.09
C SER A 21 -36.51 4.77 21.86
N ASN A 22 -37.00 4.03 22.87
CA ASN A 22 -37.82 4.58 23.95
C ASN A 22 -36.93 4.74 25.21
N PRO A 23 -36.91 5.89 25.91
CA PRO A 23 -36.00 6.14 27.01
C PRO A 23 -36.69 5.90 28.35
N ASP A 24 -36.76 4.65 28.79
CA ASP A 24 -36.92 4.31 30.22
C ASP A 24 -36.82 2.79 30.39
N ASP A 25 -35.62 2.25 30.20
CA ASP A 25 -35.26 1.01 30.90
C ASP A 25 -33.73 0.93 31.04
N ARG A 26 -33.26 0.78 32.28
CA ARG A 26 -31.84 0.62 32.57
C ARG A 26 -31.44 -0.84 32.39
N PRO A 27 -30.43 -1.20 31.56
CA PRO A 27 -29.97 -2.57 31.48
C PRO A 27 -29.10 -2.92 32.70
N ARG A 28 -29.54 -3.92 33.48
CA ARG A 28 -28.66 -4.75 34.33
C ARG A 28 -28.51 -6.10 33.66
N GLY A 29 -27.40 -6.29 32.95
CA GLY A 29 -27.05 -7.58 32.36
C GLY A 29 -26.06 -7.41 31.22
N THR A 30 -24.82 -7.83 31.46
CA THR A 30 -23.70 -7.75 30.52
C THR A 30 -23.87 -8.74 29.37
N LEU A 31 -23.44 -8.33 28.18
CA LEU A 31 -23.34 -9.12 26.95
C LEU A 31 -22.54 -10.41 27.19
N GLY A 32 -23.16 -11.57 26.91
CA GLY A 32 -22.51 -12.86 26.80
C GLY A 32 -21.73 -13.00 25.49
N SER A 33 -20.60 -13.69 25.56
CA SER A 33 -19.72 -14.03 24.44
C SER A 33 -20.41 -14.93 23.41
N TRP A 34 -20.19 -14.64 22.12
CA TRP A 34 -20.61 -15.49 21.00
C TRP A 34 -19.38 -16.13 20.38
N THR A 35 -19.39 -17.45 20.22
CA THR A 35 -18.44 -18.18 19.35
C THR A 35 -19.22 -18.91 18.28
N SER A 36 -18.90 -18.66 17.02
CA SER A 36 -19.40 -19.42 15.87
C SER A 36 -18.26 -20.24 15.26
N THR A 37 -18.57 -21.47 14.90
CA THR A 37 -17.69 -22.32 14.07
C THR A 37 -18.51 -22.80 12.89
N VAL A 38 -17.92 -22.74 11.69
CA VAL A 38 -18.57 -23.06 10.42
C VAL A 38 -17.98 -24.36 9.89
N ASP A 39 -18.84 -25.34 9.62
CA ASP A 39 -18.54 -26.45 8.72
C ASP A 39 -19.80 -26.86 7.94
N GLU A 40 -19.58 -27.41 6.75
CA GLU A 40 -20.49 -27.52 5.60
C GLU A 40 -21.95 -27.92 5.89
N GLY A 41 -22.81 -26.91 6.07
CA GLY A 41 -24.24 -27.03 5.79
C GLY A 41 -25.22 -26.91 6.95
N ALA A 42 -24.78 -26.60 8.18
CA ALA A 42 -25.70 -26.30 9.29
C ALA A 42 -25.08 -25.37 10.36
N VAL A 43 -25.84 -24.35 10.79
CA VAL A 43 -25.49 -23.50 11.94
C VAL A 43 -26.20 -24.03 13.18
N ASN A 44 -25.44 -24.55 14.15
CA ASN A 44 -25.96 -24.95 15.46
C ASN A 44 -25.69 -23.82 16.47
N VAL A 45 -26.75 -23.25 17.06
CA VAL A 45 -26.65 -22.28 18.15
C VAL A 45 -27.05 -22.99 19.44
N ALA A 46 -26.08 -23.28 20.30
CA ALA A 46 -26.33 -23.78 21.65
C ALA A 46 -26.22 -22.63 22.65
N ALA A 47 -27.27 -22.42 23.43
CA ALA A 47 -27.25 -21.54 24.60
C ALA A 47 -27.40 -22.41 25.85
N GLU A 48 -26.41 -22.39 26.74
CA GLU A 48 -26.55 -23.00 28.06
C GLU A 48 -27.26 -22.02 29.00
N MET A 49 -28.44 -22.42 29.46
CA MET A 49 -29.17 -21.75 30.54
C MET A 49 -28.77 -22.38 31.87
N HIS A 50 -27.98 -21.68 32.67
CA HIS A 50 -27.83 -22.05 34.08
C HIS A 50 -29.10 -21.61 34.84
N LEU A 51 -30.03 -22.54 35.02
CA LEU A 51 -31.15 -22.42 35.95
C LEU A 51 -30.60 -22.40 37.38
N GLY A 52 -30.40 -21.20 37.93
CA GLY A 52 -30.15 -21.02 39.35
C GLY A 52 -31.36 -21.49 40.16
N ALA A 53 -31.23 -22.67 40.78
CA ALA A 53 -32.24 -23.26 41.64
C ALA A 53 -32.63 -22.32 42.80
N GLN A 54 -33.94 -22.14 42.99
CA GLN A 54 -34.52 -21.54 44.19
C GLN A 54 -34.13 -22.39 45.40
N GLN A 55 -33.33 -21.84 46.31
CA GLN A 55 -33.11 -22.49 47.61
C GLN A 55 -34.36 -22.32 48.50
N SER A 56 -34.82 -23.48 48.95
CA SER A 56 -35.88 -23.68 49.92
C SER A 56 -35.63 -22.90 51.22
N ARG A 57 -36.67 -22.17 51.63
CA ARG A 57 -36.85 -21.55 52.93
C ARG A 57 -36.84 -22.64 54.02
N GLN A 58 -35.75 -22.77 54.77
CA GLN A 58 -35.77 -23.39 56.09
C GLN A 58 -35.57 -22.31 57.15
N GLN A 59 -36.66 -22.04 57.86
CA GLN A 59 -36.65 -21.27 59.10
C GLN A 59 -35.94 -22.12 60.16
N SER A 60 -34.80 -21.64 60.66
CA SER A 60 -34.15 -22.19 61.83
C SER A 60 -34.14 -21.12 62.92
N PHE A 61 -34.75 -21.49 64.03
CA PHE A 61 -35.02 -20.68 65.20
C PHE A 61 -33.72 -20.14 65.84
N ALA A 62 -33.79 -18.89 66.29
CA ALA A 62 -32.74 -18.24 67.05
C ALA A 62 -32.52 -18.92 68.42
N SER A 63 -31.26 -18.94 68.86
CA SER A 63 -30.93 -18.82 70.29
C SER A 63 -29.80 -17.81 70.47
N PRO A 64 -29.80 -17.05 71.57
CA PRO A 64 -29.13 -15.76 71.64
C PRO A 64 -27.81 -15.86 72.39
N SER A 65 -26.70 -15.52 71.74
CA SER A 65 -25.51 -14.85 72.30
C SER A 65 -24.29 -15.09 71.40
N ASP A 66 -23.99 -14.13 70.53
CA ASP A 66 -22.71 -13.42 70.61
C ASP A 66 -22.78 -12.23 69.64
N ARG A 67 -22.60 -11.01 70.18
CA ARG A 67 -22.45 -9.82 69.33
C ARG A 67 -21.00 -9.81 68.88
N THR A 68 -20.77 -10.16 67.62
CA THR A 68 -19.57 -9.71 66.92
C THR A 68 -20.00 -8.96 65.68
N ASP A 69 -19.85 -7.64 65.71
CA ASP A 69 -20.04 -6.76 64.57
C ASP A 69 -19.30 -7.31 63.33
N PRO A 70 -19.93 -7.43 62.16
CA PRO A 70 -19.17 -7.61 60.93
C PRO A 70 -18.45 -6.28 60.69
N ILE A 71 -17.16 -6.22 61.02
CA ILE A 71 -16.28 -5.15 60.58
C ILE A 71 -16.48 -5.03 59.06
N LYS A 72 -17.12 -3.95 58.64
CA LYS A 72 -17.15 -3.51 57.25
C LYS A 72 -15.70 -3.26 56.88
N ARG A 73 -15.02 -4.28 56.36
CA ARG A 73 -13.65 -4.17 55.85
C ARG A 73 -13.73 -3.18 54.69
N THR A 74 -13.39 -1.93 54.98
CA THR A 74 -13.04 -0.97 53.94
C THR A 74 -11.91 -1.61 53.15
N PRO A 75 -12.02 -1.79 51.82
CA PRO A 75 -10.90 -2.29 51.04
C PRO A 75 -9.72 -1.36 51.28
N ALA A 76 -8.54 -1.95 51.52
CA ALA A 76 -7.32 -1.18 51.76
C ALA A 76 -7.13 -0.14 50.63
N PRO A 77 -6.62 1.07 50.94
CA PRO A 77 -6.32 2.06 49.91
C PRO A 77 -5.45 1.41 48.83
N ARG A 78 -5.84 1.58 47.57
CA ARG A 78 -5.01 1.13 46.44
C ARG A 78 -3.69 1.89 46.52
N ASP A 79 -2.57 1.18 46.54
CA ASP A 79 -1.26 1.80 46.39
C ASP A 79 -1.10 2.24 44.93
N CYS A 80 -1.23 3.56 44.71
CA CYS A 80 -1.22 4.17 43.39
C CYS A 80 0.15 4.77 43.02
N GLY A 81 1.21 4.20 43.61
CA GLY A 81 2.59 4.56 43.36
C GLY A 81 2.95 5.98 43.83
N PRO A 82 4.21 6.42 43.59
CA PRO A 82 4.74 7.67 44.13
C PRO A 82 4.06 8.94 43.57
N LEU A 83 3.32 8.83 42.47
CA LEU A 83 2.54 9.93 41.90
C LEU A 83 1.09 9.96 42.39
N ASN A 84 0.67 8.98 43.19
CA ASN A 84 -0.70 8.83 43.71
C ASN A 84 -1.77 8.97 42.61
N ARG A 85 -1.52 8.38 41.43
CA ARG A 85 -2.49 8.35 40.32
C ARG A 85 -2.86 6.91 40.04
N CYS A 86 -4.11 6.58 40.32
CA CYS A 86 -4.69 5.26 40.06
C CYS A 86 -5.27 5.18 38.64
N ASP A 87 -4.81 6.03 37.73
CA ASP A 87 -5.28 6.05 36.34
C ASP A 87 -4.65 4.86 35.62
N ASP A 88 -5.48 3.98 35.07
CA ASP A 88 -5.04 2.96 34.12
C ASP A 88 -4.64 3.68 32.82
N PHE A 89 -3.35 4.00 32.66
CA PHE A 89 -2.85 4.53 31.40
C PHE A 89 -2.48 3.38 30.47
N THR A 90 -3.20 3.26 29.37
CA THR A 90 -2.82 2.35 28.29
C THR A 90 -1.91 3.09 27.32
N VAL A 91 -0.64 2.71 27.28
CA VAL A 91 0.29 3.21 26.25
C VAL A 91 -0.03 2.49 24.94
N SER A 92 -0.74 3.15 24.04
CA SER A 92 -0.92 2.65 22.66
C SER A 92 0.30 3.02 21.83
N LEU A 93 1.13 2.02 21.51
CA LEU A 93 2.21 2.19 20.55
C LEU A 93 1.63 2.03 19.15
N LEU A 94 1.87 3.02 18.29
CA LEU A 94 1.54 2.89 16.88
C LEU A 94 2.35 1.72 16.29
N PRO A 95 1.70 0.79 15.57
CA PRO A 95 2.43 -0.24 14.84
C PRO A 95 3.42 0.41 13.88
N GLN A 96 4.58 -0.22 13.69
CA GLN A 96 5.51 0.20 12.65
C GLN A 96 4.93 -0.17 11.30
N ALA A 97 4.65 0.83 10.47
CA ALA A 97 4.21 0.60 9.09
C ALA A 97 5.28 -0.13 8.31
N THR A 98 4.85 -1.07 7.47
CA THR A 98 5.67 -1.80 6.51
C THR A 98 5.44 -1.26 5.10
N ILE A 99 6.32 -1.61 4.15
CA ILE A 99 6.15 -1.19 2.76
C ILE A 99 4.86 -1.75 2.13
N ALA A 100 4.41 -2.92 2.58
CA ALA A 100 3.17 -3.54 2.13
C ALA A 100 1.94 -2.76 2.61
N ASP A 101 1.98 -2.21 3.82
CA ASP A 101 0.89 -1.40 4.39
C ASP A 101 0.66 -0.10 3.60
N VAL A 102 1.74 0.48 3.07
CA VAL A 102 1.67 1.74 2.33
C VAL A 102 1.53 1.55 0.81
N ALA A 103 1.56 0.31 0.30
CA ALA A 103 1.53 0.05 -1.13
C ALA A 103 0.25 0.56 -1.82
N SER A 104 -0.89 0.63 -1.11
CA SER A 104 -2.13 1.21 -1.66
C SER A 104 -2.06 2.73 -1.89
N PHE A 105 -1.06 3.40 -1.32
CA PHE A 105 -0.79 4.83 -1.49
C PHE A 105 0.25 5.11 -2.58
N ALA A 106 0.66 4.08 -3.33
CA ALA A 106 1.72 4.17 -4.30
C ALA A 106 1.49 5.28 -5.35
N PRO A 107 2.57 5.92 -5.83
CA PRO A 107 2.51 6.76 -7.01
C PRO A 107 1.97 5.97 -8.21
N ALA A 108 1.33 6.66 -9.15
CA ALA A 108 1.10 6.09 -10.48
C ALA A 108 2.44 5.78 -11.16
N PRO A 109 2.50 4.78 -12.07
CA PRO A 109 3.69 4.50 -12.86
C PRO A 109 4.26 5.76 -13.52
N ALA A 110 5.57 5.98 -13.34
CA ALA A 110 6.29 7.04 -14.03
C ALA A 110 6.38 6.76 -15.54
N GLU A 111 6.62 7.81 -16.33
CA GLU A 111 6.87 7.68 -17.75
C GLU A 111 8.36 7.37 -18.00
N LEU A 112 8.64 6.50 -18.95
CA LEU A 112 9.97 6.27 -19.50
C LEU A 112 10.00 6.83 -20.92
N VAL A 113 10.91 7.74 -21.19
CA VAL A 113 11.16 8.30 -22.52
C VAL A 113 12.63 8.10 -22.91
N SER A 114 12.95 8.35 -24.18
CA SER A 114 14.31 8.27 -24.68
C SER A 114 14.70 9.50 -25.50
N GLU A 115 15.99 9.76 -25.62
CA GLU A 115 16.55 10.66 -26.63
C GLU A 115 17.56 9.91 -27.51
N PRO A 116 17.39 9.93 -28.84
CA PRO A 116 16.25 10.51 -29.56
C PRO A 116 14.93 9.79 -29.26
N ALA A 117 13.81 10.51 -29.39
CA ALA A 117 12.48 10.00 -29.00
C ALA A 117 12.11 8.74 -29.79
N GLY A 118 12.01 7.61 -29.08
CA GLY A 118 11.66 6.30 -29.64
C GLY A 118 12.68 5.73 -30.65
N LEU A 119 13.88 6.32 -30.73
CA LEU A 119 14.88 5.97 -31.72
C LEU A 119 16.25 5.74 -31.06
N GLY A 120 17.04 4.86 -31.66
CA GLY A 120 18.44 4.66 -31.33
C GLY A 120 19.26 4.47 -32.60
N VAL A 121 20.57 4.62 -32.48
CA VAL A 121 21.51 4.33 -33.57
C VAL A 121 22.53 3.31 -33.05
N VAL A 122 22.76 2.25 -33.81
CA VAL A 122 23.75 1.22 -33.47
C VAL A 122 25.09 1.88 -33.18
N GLY A 123 25.68 1.54 -32.03
CA GLY A 123 26.97 2.07 -31.58
C GLY A 123 26.96 3.49 -31.03
N LEU A 124 25.80 4.17 -30.97
CA LEU A 124 25.66 5.49 -30.35
C LEU A 124 24.80 5.44 -29.08
N PRO A 125 25.07 6.29 -28.07
CA PRO A 125 24.26 6.37 -26.86
C PRO A 125 22.81 6.82 -27.11
N THR A 126 21.84 6.00 -26.75
CA THR A 126 20.45 6.38 -26.49
C THR A 126 20.33 6.81 -25.03
N ASN A 127 19.89 8.03 -24.77
CA ASN A 127 19.62 8.50 -23.41
C ASN A 127 18.23 8.03 -22.97
N PHE A 128 18.06 7.59 -21.72
CA PHE A 128 16.77 7.25 -21.13
C PHE A 128 16.44 8.19 -19.98
N ILE A 129 15.17 8.58 -19.87
CA ILE A 129 14.71 9.51 -18.84
C ILE A 129 13.44 8.92 -18.22
N VAL A 130 13.44 8.76 -16.90
CA VAL A 130 12.31 8.30 -16.08
C VAL A 130 11.77 9.49 -15.30
N THR A 131 10.52 9.87 -15.51
CA THR A 131 9.91 11.08 -14.94
C THR A 131 9.39 10.88 -13.50
N ALA A 132 10.12 10.11 -12.69
CA ALA A 132 9.76 9.84 -11.31
C ALA A 132 9.87 11.11 -10.45
N THR A 133 8.76 11.48 -9.81
CA THR A 133 8.71 12.62 -8.87
C THR A 133 8.38 12.16 -7.47
N GLU A 134 8.58 13.04 -6.49
CA GLU A 134 8.06 12.84 -5.14
C GLU A 134 6.52 12.82 -5.18
N HIS A 135 5.94 11.88 -4.44
CA HIS A 135 4.50 11.70 -4.35
C HIS A 135 4.07 11.73 -2.89
N THR A 136 2.97 12.42 -2.59
CA THR A 136 2.37 12.41 -1.26
C THR A 136 0.89 12.08 -1.38
N ALA A 137 0.43 11.19 -0.50
CA ALA A 137 -0.97 10.75 -0.44
C ALA A 137 -1.46 10.78 1.01
N THR A 138 -2.75 10.98 1.20
CA THR A 138 -3.41 10.92 2.51
C THR A 138 -4.43 9.80 2.55
N GLY A 139 -4.69 9.26 3.73
CA GLY A 139 -5.76 8.30 3.94
C GLY A 139 -5.74 7.73 5.35
N THR A 140 -6.06 6.45 5.48
CA THR A 140 -6.15 5.77 6.79
C THR A 140 -5.24 4.54 6.80
N LEU A 141 -4.47 4.38 7.87
CA LEU A 141 -3.68 3.18 8.15
C LEU A 141 -3.77 2.88 9.65
N PHE A 142 -4.00 1.63 10.03
CA PHE A 142 -4.22 1.22 11.43
C PHE A 142 -5.34 2.02 12.12
N ASP A 143 -6.44 2.28 11.40
CA ASP A 143 -7.58 3.09 11.85
C ASP A 143 -7.23 4.55 12.24
N LEU A 144 -6.10 5.05 11.74
CA LEU A 144 -5.62 6.40 12.01
C LEU A 144 -5.39 7.18 10.72
N PRO A 145 -5.68 8.50 10.71
CA PRO A 145 -5.34 9.34 9.57
C PRO A 145 -3.82 9.37 9.38
N VAL A 146 -3.38 9.17 8.14
CA VAL A 146 -1.96 9.12 7.76
C VAL A 146 -1.72 9.96 6.52
N THR A 147 -0.56 10.61 6.48
CA THR A 147 0.04 11.13 5.25
C THR A 147 1.24 10.26 4.92
N VAL A 148 1.33 9.78 3.68
CA VAL A 148 2.44 8.98 3.17
C VAL A 148 3.19 9.78 2.12
N ARG A 149 4.52 9.84 2.21
CA ARG A 149 5.39 10.44 1.21
C ARG A 149 6.30 9.38 0.61
N PHE A 150 6.36 9.34 -0.72
CA PHE A 150 7.27 8.50 -1.50
C PHE A 150 8.28 9.38 -2.22
N SER A 151 9.56 9.11 -2.00
CA SER A 151 10.66 9.78 -2.70
C SER A 151 11.48 8.73 -3.43
N SER A 152 11.81 8.98 -4.70
CA SER A 152 12.68 8.07 -5.45
C SER A 152 14.07 8.01 -4.79
N GLU A 153 14.62 6.82 -4.67
CA GLU A 153 16.01 6.57 -4.26
C GLU A 153 16.88 6.07 -5.42
N GLY A 154 16.26 5.64 -6.52
CA GLY A 154 16.94 5.23 -7.72
C GLY A 154 15.98 4.61 -8.74
N VAL A 155 16.55 4.28 -9.90
CA VAL A 155 15.86 3.59 -10.99
C VAL A 155 16.73 2.47 -11.53
N THR A 156 16.07 1.40 -11.98
CA THR A 156 16.68 0.35 -12.80
C THR A 156 15.99 0.33 -14.15
N ILE A 157 16.73 0.62 -15.21
CA ILE A 157 16.24 0.66 -16.60
C ILE A 157 16.68 -0.64 -17.28
N ALA A 158 15.74 -1.31 -17.95
CA ALA A 158 15.98 -2.42 -18.84
C ALA A 158 15.73 -1.95 -20.28
N PRO A 159 16.78 -1.69 -21.08
CA PRO A 159 16.63 -1.21 -22.47
C PRO A 159 15.90 -2.19 -23.41
N GLY A 160 15.85 -3.48 -23.06
CA GLY A 160 15.10 -4.50 -23.80
C GLY A 160 15.96 -5.49 -24.58
N ASP A 161 17.30 -5.38 -24.49
CA ASP A 161 18.26 -6.32 -25.09
C ASP A 161 18.89 -7.29 -24.07
N GLY A 162 18.33 -7.34 -22.86
CA GLY A 162 18.83 -8.15 -21.74
C GLY A 162 19.81 -7.42 -20.81
N SER A 163 20.30 -6.24 -21.19
CA SER A 163 21.10 -5.39 -20.31
C SER A 163 20.26 -4.66 -19.26
N ARG A 164 20.93 -4.08 -18.26
CA ARG A 164 20.32 -3.23 -17.21
C ARG A 164 21.24 -2.07 -16.87
N ILE A 165 20.62 -0.92 -16.57
CA ILE A 165 21.28 0.30 -16.10
C ILE A 165 20.66 0.67 -14.76
N SER A 166 21.49 0.94 -13.75
CA SER A 166 21.04 1.44 -12.45
C SER A 166 21.57 2.85 -12.23
N SER A 167 20.70 3.76 -11.80
CA SER A 167 21.05 5.16 -11.52
C SER A 167 20.36 5.64 -10.26
N GLY A 168 20.99 6.58 -9.54
CA GLY A 168 20.41 7.21 -8.34
C GLY A 168 19.28 8.20 -8.65
N GLY A 169 19.02 8.49 -9.93
CA GLY A 169 17.91 9.32 -10.36
C GLY A 169 17.41 8.92 -11.74
N GLY A 170 16.27 9.47 -12.14
CA GLY A 170 15.62 9.15 -13.41
C GLY A 170 16.38 9.55 -14.68
N GLY A 171 17.56 10.17 -14.59
CA GLY A 171 18.25 10.75 -15.74
C GLY A 171 17.71 12.14 -16.10
N ARG A 172 18.37 12.78 -17.06
CA ARG A 172 18.04 14.14 -17.54
C ARG A 172 18.22 14.21 -19.04
N SER A 173 17.48 15.09 -19.71
CA SER A 173 17.64 15.30 -21.14
C SER A 173 19.00 15.91 -21.48
N TRP A 174 19.48 15.68 -22.70
CA TRP A 174 20.67 16.36 -23.22
C TRP A 174 20.52 17.88 -23.16
N GLY A 175 19.31 18.40 -23.45
CA GLY A 175 19.02 19.82 -23.34
C GLY A 175 19.22 20.38 -21.93
N GLU A 176 18.72 19.67 -20.90
CA GLU A 176 18.91 20.05 -19.49
C GLU A 176 20.36 19.94 -19.01
N LEU A 177 21.13 19.04 -19.61
CA LEU A 177 22.55 18.84 -19.32
C LEU A 177 23.45 19.81 -20.11
N GLY A 178 22.93 20.52 -21.11
CA GLY A 178 23.74 21.27 -22.07
C GLY A 178 24.66 20.36 -22.90
N ALA A 179 24.30 19.09 -23.05
CA ALA A 179 25.08 18.08 -23.75
C ALA A 179 24.72 18.02 -25.24
N SER A 180 25.67 17.60 -26.08
CA SER A 180 25.38 17.31 -27.47
C SER A 180 24.53 16.04 -27.61
N GLN A 181 23.77 15.94 -28.70
CA GLN A 181 23.08 14.70 -29.06
C GLN A 181 24.06 13.53 -29.09
N PHE A 182 23.63 12.36 -28.59
CA PHE A 182 24.44 11.14 -28.45
C PHE A 182 25.61 11.24 -27.46
N ALA A 183 25.72 12.30 -26.65
CA ALA A 183 26.65 12.30 -25.53
C ALA A 183 26.22 11.25 -24.48
N PRO A 184 27.15 10.47 -23.91
CA PRO A 184 26.85 9.58 -22.80
C PRO A 184 26.30 10.34 -21.58
N THR A 185 25.34 9.74 -20.90
CA THR A 185 24.77 10.18 -19.62
C THR A 185 24.73 9.00 -18.63
N ASP A 186 24.41 9.27 -17.37
CA ASP A 186 24.27 8.23 -16.34
C ASP A 186 23.19 7.17 -16.66
N THR A 187 22.23 7.52 -17.52
CA THR A 187 21.13 6.66 -17.95
C THR A 187 21.19 6.29 -19.43
N SER A 188 22.34 6.46 -20.08
CA SER A 188 22.52 6.11 -21.49
C SER A 188 22.77 4.63 -21.70
N HIS A 189 22.26 4.10 -22.82
CA HIS A 189 22.54 2.76 -23.33
C HIS A 189 23.08 2.79 -24.75
N THR A 190 23.96 1.85 -25.11
CA THR A 190 24.44 1.71 -26.49
C THR A 190 24.04 0.34 -27.04
N TYR A 191 23.13 0.34 -28.01
CA TYR A 191 22.71 -0.89 -28.70
C TYR A 191 23.76 -1.33 -29.72
N THR A 192 23.99 -2.64 -29.81
CA THR A 192 24.96 -3.25 -30.74
C THR A 192 24.34 -3.76 -32.03
N GLU A 193 23.02 -3.97 -32.04
CA GLU A 193 22.29 -4.50 -33.19
C GLU A 193 21.08 -3.63 -33.54
N ARG A 194 20.67 -3.68 -34.81
CA ARG A 194 19.41 -3.06 -35.24
C ARG A 194 18.24 -3.89 -34.74
N GLY A 195 17.16 -3.22 -34.38
CA GLY A 195 15.94 -3.90 -33.96
C GLY A 195 14.93 -2.94 -33.38
N THR A 196 13.84 -3.52 -32.89
CA THR A 196 12.86 -2.83 -32.07
C THR A 196 12.93 -3.44 -30.68
N TYR A 197 13.25 -2.62 -29.68
CA TYR A 197 13.39 -3.04 -28.29
C TYR A 197 12.25 -2.45 -27.46
N SER A 198 11.73 -3.23 -26.53
CA SER A 198 10.75 -2.78 -25.54
C SER A 198 11.51 -2.47 -24.24
N ALA A 199 11.81 -1.18 -24.05
CA ALA A 199 12.46 -0.70 -22.85
C ALA A 199 11.43 -0.56 -21.72
N SER A 200 11.88 -0.75 -20.48
CA SER A 200 11.07 -0.52 -19.28
C SER A 200 11.97 -0.07 -18.14
N ALA A 201 11.41 0.53 -17.10
CA ALA A 201 12.15 0.86 -15.90
C ALA A 201 11.36 0.48 -14.65
N VAL A 202 12.07 0.31 -13.55
CA VAL A 202 11.52 0.19 -12.20
C VAL A 202 12.06 1.36 -11.40
N VAL A 203 11.16 2.11 -10.78
CA VAL A 203 11.50 3.17 -9.82
C VAL A 203 11.47 2.56 -8.43
N HIS A 204 12.56 2.74 -7.69
CA HIS A 204 12.67 2.31 -6.30
C HIS A 204 12.31 3.51 -5.41
N TYR A 205 11.24 3.38 -4.64
CA TYR A 205 10.76 4.42 -3.72
C TYR A 205 11.04 4.03 -2.27
N ARG A 206 11.61 4.97 -1.52
CA ARG A 206 11.50 4.96 -0.06
C ARG A 206 10.20 5.62 0.35
N ALA A 207 9.61 5.15 1.44
CA ALA A 207 8.38 5.71 1.98
C ALA A 207 8.59 6.29 3.39
N GLU A 208 7.88 7.37 3.69
CA GLU A 208 7.77 7.96 5.02
C GLU A 208 6.30 8.16 5.36
N VAL A 209 5.93 7.98 6.63
CA VAL A 209 4.56 8.18 7.12
C VAL A 209 4.51 9.23 8.21
N ASP A 210 3.43 10.01 8.24
CA ASP A 210 3.12 10.95 9.30
C ASP A 210 1.68 10.75 9.78
N PHE A 211 1.54 10.40 11.06
CA PHE A 211 0.26 10.26 11.78
C PHE A 211 -0.07 11.53 12.61
N GLY A 212 0.40 12.70 12.18
CA GLY A 212 0.27 13.99 12.88
C GLY A 212 1.30 14.21 13.97
N ARG A 213 2.42 13.46 13.95
CA ARG A 213 3.50 13.54 14.95
C ARG A 213 4.89 13.64 14.33
N GLY A 214 4.95 13.93 13.03
CA GLY A 214 6.18 14.00 12.25
C GLY A 214 6.45 12.74 11.44
N TRP A 215 7.29 12.91 10.42
CA TRP A 215 7.68 11.87 9.47
C TRP A 215 8.48 10.74 10.12
N ARG A 216 8.14 9.51 9.76
CA ARG A 216 8.84 8.30 10.18
C ARG A 216 9.14 7.44 8.95
N PRO A 217 10.36 6.92 8.80
CA PRO A 217 10.69 6.06 7.67
C PRO A 217 9.94 4.73 7.77
N VAL A 218 9.46 4.25 6.63
CA VAL A 218 8.92 2.90 6.45
C VAL A 218 10.07 2.01 5.95
N PRO A 219 10.38 0.90 6.64
CA PRO A 219 11.44 -0.01 6.18
C PRO A 219 11.09 -0.67 4.84
N GLY A 220 12.10 -0.79 3.98
CA GLY A 220 11.99 -1.40 2.65
C GLY A 220 11.79 -0.39 1.54
N THR A 221 11.64 -0.91 0.32
CA THR A 221 11.49 -0.13 -0.91
C THR A 221 10.24 -0.58 -1.65
N LEU A 222 9.50 0.38 -2.19
CA LEU A 222 8.37 0.11 -3.07
C LEU A 222 8.84 0.24 -4.52
N ASP A 223 8.78 -0.87 -5.25
CA ASP A 223 9.14 -0.92 -6.65
C ASP A 223 7.91 -0.65 -7.52
N VAL A 224 7.98 0.40 -8.34
CA VAL A 224 6.91 0.76 -9.28
C VAL A 224 7.47 0.71 -10.70
N ALA A 225 6.97 -0.24 -11.50
CA ALA A 225 7.36 -0.39 -12.89
C ALA A 225 6.70 0.67 -13.77
N THR A 226 7.43 1.17 -14.77
CA THR A 226 6.88 2.02 -15.83
C THR A 226 6.09 1.19 -16.83
N GLY A 227 5.33 1.87 -17.69
CA GLY A 227 4.89 1.27 -18.95
C GLY A 227 6.08 0.96 -19.88
N PRO A 228 5.90 0.08 -20.89
CA PRO A 228 6.92 -0.17 -21.90
C PRO A 228 7.10 1.05 -22.81
N HIS A 229 8.36 1.36 -23.14
CA HIS A 229 8.75 2.38 -24.12
C HIS A 229 9.43 1.71 -25.31
N MET A 230 8.96 1.98 -26.52
CA MET A 230 9.49 1.34 -27.72
C MET A 230 10.66 2.13 -28.28
N VAL A 231 11.80 1.47 -28.46
CA VAL A 231 13.00 2.05 -29.10
C VAL A 231 13.30 1.31 -30.39
N ARG A 232 13.27 2.03 -31.51
CA ARG A 232 13.68 1.50 -32.82
C ARG A 232 15.12 1.88 -33.11
N VAL A 233 16.00 0.90 -33.13
CA VAL A 233 17.43 1.06 -33.34
C VAL A 233 17.77 0.88 -34.82
N LEU A 234 18.39 1.91 -35.39
CA LEU A 234 18.76 2.03 -36.79
C LEU A 234 20.28 1.97 -36.95
N GLU A 235 20.74 1.63 -38.15
CA GLU A 235 22.15 1.72 -38.50
C GLU A 235 22.35 2.99 -39.32
N ALA A 236 23.31 3.83 -38.93
CA ALA A 236 23.72 4.97 -39.76
C ALA A 236 24.59 4.49 -40.91
N ARG A 237 24.23 4.86 -42.14
CA ARG A 237 25.06 4.63 -43.33
C ARG A 237 25.42 5.98 -43.92
N GLY A 238 26.69 6.34 -43.80
CA GLY A 238 27.24 7.51 -44.45
C GLY A 238 27.77 7.16 -45.84
N THR A 239 27.62 8.09 -46.79
CA THR A 239 28.45 8.10 -48.01
C THR A 239 29.29 9.37 -47.97
N LEU A 240 30.52 9.30 -48.48
CA LEU A 240 31.33 10.50 -48.65
C LEU A 240 30.81 11.27 -49.86
N VAL A 241 30.48 12.54 -49.66
CA VAL A 241 30.11 13.47 -50.73
C VAL A 241 31.16 14.57 -50.83
N GLU A 242 31.42 15.00 -52.05
CA GLU A 242 32.36 16.08 -52.38
C GLU A 242 31.79 17.48 -52.09
N ARG A 243 30.46 17.60 -51.93
CA ARG A 243 29.71 18.86 -51.84
C ARG A 243 28.67 18.78 -50.73
N THR A 244 28.41 19.91 -50.07
CA THR A 244 27.38 20.02 -49.02
C THR A 244 25.97 19.98 -49.61
N CYS A 245 24.94 19.77 -48.77
CA CYS A 245 23.55 19.84 -49.22
C CYS A 245 23.14 21.22 -49.75
N ASP A 246 23.81 22.29 -49.31
CA ASP A 246 23.57 23.63 -49.83
C ASP A 246 24.14 23.80 -51.24
N GLU A 247 25.29 23.17 -51.52
CA GLU A 247 25.95 23.19 -52.84
C GLU A 247 25.33 22.21 -53.84
N ALA A 248 24.79 21.09 -53.35
CA ALA A 248 24.14 20.07 -54.14
C ALA A 248 22.87 19.55 -53.43
N PRO A 249 21.73 20.27 -53.50
CA PRO A 249 20.50 19.91 -52.79
C PRO A 249 19.83 18.61 -53.21
N ARG A 250 20.34 17.94 -54.25
CA ARG A 250 19.89 16.61 -54.71
C ARG A 250 21.02 15.57 -54.64
N GLY A 251 22.08 15.87 -53.90
CA GLY A 251 23.22 14.99 -53.69
C GLY A 251 22.89 13.86 -52.72
N PRO A 252 23.68 12.77 -52.71
CA PRO A 252 23.45 11.67 -51.77
C PRO A 252 23.48 12.13 -50.30
N GLY A 253 22.41 11.88 -49.55
CA GLY A 253 22.30 12.29 -48.14
C GLY A 253 21.55 13.61 -47.92
N CYS A 254 21.08 14.24 -49.00
CA CYS A 254 20.08 15.29 -49.10
C CYS A 254 18.89 14.72 -49.90
#